data_AF-A0AAN9PRD9-F1
#
_entry.id   AF-A0AAN9PRD9-F1
#
_cell.length_a   1.000
_cell.length_b   1.000
_cell.length_c   1.000
_cell.angle_alpha   90.00
_cell.angle_beta   90.00
_cell.angle_gamma   90.00
#
_symmetry.space_group_name_H-M   'P 1'
#
loop_
_entity.id
_entity.type
_entity.pdbx_description
1 polymer ?
#
loop_
_entity_poly.entity_id
_entity_poly.type
_entity_poly.pdbx_seq_one_letter_code
_entity_poly.pdbx_strand_id
1 'polypeptide(L)' 'MNEQAKKNEVVNSQNTVERKVETVDHRSSAGQSTQEERNVQVVHQPHSTKTSGGVLAGAAAAVATTLQSAKEAISKK' A
#
# COMPACT_ATOMS: atom_id res chain seq x y z
N MET A 1 10.34 -25.33 5.35
CA MET A 1 11.57 -24.55 5.62
C MET A 1 11.21 -23.10 5.35
N ASN A 2 11.16 -22.25 6.38
CA ASN A 2 10.73 -20.86 6.24
C ASN A 2 12.00 -20.00 6.27
N GLU A 3 12.68 -19.88 5.13
CA GLU A 3 13.81 -18.96 5.01
C GLU A 3 13.28 -17.54 5.20
N GLN A 4 13.54 -16.98 6.38
CA GLN A 4 13.24 -15.59 6.66
C GLN A 4 14.16 -14.74 5.81
N ALA A 5 13.65 -14.30 4.65
CA ALA A 5 14.32 -13.30 3.82
C ALA A 5 14.72 -12.11 4.70
N LYS A 6 16.00 -11.74 4.69
CA LYS A 6 16.50 -10.59 5.45
C LYS A 6 15.87 -9.31 4.87
N LYS A 7 15.09 -8.62 5.69
CA LYS A 7 14.37 -7.39 5.32
C LYS A 7 15.15 -6.20 5.84
N ASN A 8 15.57 -5.32 4.94
CA ASN A 8 16.17 -4.04 5.29
C ASN A 8 15.31 -2.90 4.74
N GLU A 9 14.92 -1.97 5.60
CA GLU A 9 14.23 -0.74 5.19
C GLU A 9 15.26 0.37 4.98
N VAL A 10 15.24 1.00 3.80
CA VAL A 10 16.21 2.02 3.40
C VAL A 10 15.47 3.17 2.76
N VAL A 11 15.83 4.42 3.09
CA VAL A 11 15.29 5.60 2.41
C VAL A 11 16.12 5.84 1.15
N ASN A 12 15.46 5.98 -0.01
CA ASN A 12 16.15 6.24 -1.27
C ASN A 12 16.46 7.73 -1.50
N SER A 13 17.19 8.04 -2.57
CA SER A 13 17.59 9.41 -2.93
C SER A 13 16.42 10.37 -3.17
N GLN A 14 15.20 9.84 -3.35
CA GLN A 14 13.95 10.61 -3.52
C GLN A 14 13.16 10.73 -2.22
N ASN A 15 13.77 10.39 -1.07
CA ASN A 15 13.16 10.40 0.26
C ASN A 15 11.93 9.48 0.39
N THR A 16 11.88 8.42 -0.41
CA THR A 16 10.84 7.39 -0.30
C THR A 16 11.40 6.17 0.41
N VAL A 17 10.59 5.57 1.29
CA VAL A 17 10.97 4.36 2.03
C VAL A 17 10.91 3.18 1.07
N GLU A 18 12.05 2.54 0.83
CA GLU A 18 12.14 1.31 0.05
C GLU A 18 12.37 0.12 0.97
N ARG A 19 11.73 -1.00 0.67
CA ARG A 19 12.00 -2.27 1.35
C ARG A 19 12.82 -3.16 0.43
N LYS A 20 14.09 -3.36 0.80
CA LYS A 20 15.00 -4.27 0.11
C LYS A 20 14.90 -5.66 0.74
N VAL A 21 14.70 -6.66 -0.10
CA VAL A 21 14.57 -8.06 0.30
C VAL A 21 15.55 -8.88 -0.51
N GLU A 22 16.46 -9.57 0.17
CA GLU A 22 17.36 -10.53 -0.46
C GLU A 22 16.63 -11.87 -0.61
N THR A 23 16.55 -12.40 -1.82
CA THR A 23 15.84 -13.64 -2.15
C THR A 23 16.61 -14.48 -3.18
N VAL A 24 16.20 -15.72 -3.37
CA VAL A 24 16.69 -16.58 -4.46
C VAL A 24 15.61 -16.66 -5.54
N ASP A 25 15.98 -16.36 -6.78
CA ASP A 25 15.14 -16.58 -7.97
C ASP A 25 15.44 -17.96 -8.53
N HIS A 26 14.41 -18.80 -8.65
CA HIS A 26 14.53 -20.12 -9.23
C HIS A 26 13.90 -20.11 -10.63
N ARG A 27 14.75 -20.21 -11.66
CA ARG A 27 14.34 -20.11 -13.06
C ARG A 27 14.52 -21.44 -13.78
N SER A 28 13.50 -21.85 -14.53
CA SER A 28 13.57 -22.97 -15.46
C SER A 28 13.55 -22.45 -16.89
N SER A 29 14.49 -22.91 -17.71
CA SER A 29 14.55 -22.58 -19.15
C SER A 29 13.97 -23.72 -19.98
N ALA A 30 13.21 -23.39 -21.03
CA ALA A 30 12.63 -24.40 -21.91
C ALA A 30 13.75 -25.20 -22.60
N GLY A 31 13.76 -26.52 -22.38
CA GLY A 31 14.79 -27.42 -22.92
C GLY A 31 15.97 -27.69 -21.98
N GLN A 32 16.05 -27.05 -20.82
CA GLN A 32 16.98 -27.45 -19.75
C GLN A 32 16.24 -28.24 -18.67
N SER A 33 16.81 -29.40 -18.31
CA SER A 33 16.34 -30.28 -17.24
C SER A 33 16.78 -29.84 -15.85
N THR A 34 17.63 -28.81 -15.74
CA THR A 34 18.15 -28.28 -14.47
C THR A 34 17.56 -26.91 -14.16
N GLN A 35 17.11 -26.75 -12.93
CA GLN A 35 16.63 -25.49 -12.37
C GLN A 35 17.83 -24.61 -12.01
N GLU A 36 17.85 -23.36 -12.48
CA GLU A 36 18.88 -22.39 -12.12
C GLU A 36 18.44 -21.59 -10.90
N GLU A 37 19.35 -21.41 -9.94
CA GLU A 37 19.12 -20.58 -8.75
C GLU A 37 20.02 -19.34 -8.83
N ARG A 38 19.46 -18.16 -8.61
CA ARG A 38 20.20 -16.89 -8.61
C ARG A 38 19.84 -16.06 -7.39
N ASN A 39 20.86 -15.53 -6.71
CA ASN A 39 20.65 -14.55 -5.66
C ASN A 39 20.19 -13.23 -6.29
N VAL A 40 19.02 -12.75 -5.89
CA VAL A 40 18.42 -11.51 -6.38
C VAL A 40 18.01 -10.61 -5.22
N GLN A 41 17.99 -9.31 -5.47
CA GLN A 41 17.48 -8.33 -4.52
C GLN A 41 16.21 -7.72 -5.08
N VAL A 42 15.10 -7.85 -4.34
CA VAL A 42 13.81 -7.25 -4.70
C VAL A 42 13.66 -5.95 -3.93
N VAL A 43 13.45 -4.85 -4.66
CA VAL A 43 13.18 -3.53 -4.08
C VAL A 43 11.68 -3.25 -4.18
N HIS A 44 11.00 -3.19 -3.04
CA HIS A 44 9.59 -2.80 -2.98
C HIS A 44 9.51 -1.31 -2.71
N GLN A 45 8.85 -0.57 -3.60
CA GLN A 45 8.40 0.78 -3.34
C GLN A 45 6.94 0.73 -2.85
N PRO A 46 6.66 0.99 -1.57
CA PRO A 46 5.31 1.14 -1.08
C PRO A 46 4.71 2.38 -1.76
N HIS A 47 3.78 2.14 -2.68
CA HIS A 47 2.98 3.22 -3.22
C HIS A 47 2.09 3.75 -2.09
N SER A 48 2.22 5.03 -1.74
CA SER A 48 1.27 5.67 -0.84
C SER A 48 -0.03 5.87 -1.62
N THR A 49 -0.87 4.83 -1.68
CA THR A 49 -2.28 5.00 -2.00
C THR A 49 -2.92 5.76 -0.84
N LYS A 50 -2.65 7.06 -0.75
CA LYS A 50 -3.52 7.97 -0.02
C LYS A 50 -4.82 7.98 -0.80
N THR A 51 -5.72 7.05 -0.49
CA THR A 51 -7.08 7.16 -0.95
C THR A 51 -7.58 8.47 -0.33
N SER A 52 -7.80 9.49 -1.16
CA SER A 52 -8.52 10.66 -0.71
C SER A 52 -9.88 10.13 -0.28
N GLY A 53 -10.16 10.09 1.00
CA GLY A 53 -11.44 9.62 1.55
C GLY A 53 -12.62 10.51 1.16
N GLY A 54 -12.61 11.12 -0.04
CA GLY A 54 -13.56 12.12 -0.52
C GLY A 54 -15.00 11.62 -0.53
N VAL A 55 -15.23 10.33 -0.78
CA VAL A 55 -16.58 9.75 -0.67
C VAL A 55 -17.05 9.71 0.79
N LEU A 56 -16.18 9.32 1.73
CA LEU A 56 -16.53 9.31 3.16
C LEU A 56 -16.67 10.74 3.72
N ALA A 57 -15.81 11.66 3.28
CA ALA A 57 -15.89 13.07 3.66
C ALA A 57 -17.19 13.72 3.15
N GLY A 58 -17.62 13.40 1.93
CA GLY A 58 -18.89 13.85 1.37
C GLY A 58 -20.10 13.31 2.13
N ALA A 59 -20.08 12.03 2.50
CA ALA A 59 -21.14 11.42 3.31
C ALA A 59 -21.25 12.06 4.70
N ALA A 60 -20.12 12.31 5.38
CA ALA A 60 -20.10 13.00 6.67
C ALA A 60 -20.66 14.42 6.56
N ALA A 61 -20.28 15.17 5.52
CA ALA A 61 -20.79 16.52 5.28
C ALA A 61 -22.32 16.55 5.03
N ALA A 62 -22.85 15.58 4.29
CA ALA A 62 -24.29 15.48 4.02
C ALA A 62 -25.09 15.19 5.30
N VAL A 63 -24.61 14.30 6.15
CA VAL A 63 -25.25 13.99 7.45
C VAL A 63 -25.21 15.22 8.37
N ALA A 64 -24.06 15.89 8.48
CA ALA A 64 -23.92 17.10 9.29
C ALA A 64 -24.87 18.22 8.81
N THR A 65 -24.97 18.42 7.49
CA THR A 65 -25.87 19.41 6.87
C THR A 65 -27.33 19.08 7.15
N THR A 66 -27.70 17.80 7.03
CA THR A 66 -29.08 17.33 7.32
C THR A 66 -29.44 17.53 8.78
N LEU A 67 -28.55 17.17 9.71
CA LEU A 67 -28.76 17.36 11.15
C LEU A 67 -28.90 18.84 11.52
N GLN A 68 -28.03 19.70 10.98
CA GLN A 68 -28.11 21.14 11.19
C GLN A 68 -29.41 21.70 10.63
N SER A 69 -29.81 21.28 9.42
CA SER A 69 -31.05 21.75 8.80
C SER A 69 -32.29 21.33 9.60
N ALA A 70 -32.30 20.10 10.13
CA ALA A 70 -33.37 19.61 11.00
C ALA A 70 -33.44 20.40 12.32
N LYS A 71 -32.29 20.69 12.95
CA LYS A 71 -32.23 21.51 14.16
C LYS A 71 -32.80 22.92 13.92
N GLU A 72 -32.37 23.58 12.84
CA GLU A 72 -32.83 24.94 12.51
C GLU A 72 -34.33 24.98 12.16
N ALA A 73 -34.86 23.92 11.51
CA ALA A 73 -36.28 23.82 11.20
C ALA A 73 -37.17 23.66 12.45
N ILE A 74 -36.68 22.91 13.45
CA ILE A 74 -37.40 22.72 14.72
C ILE A 74 -37.28 23.96 15.61
N SER A 75 -36.12 24.62 15.64
CA SER A 75 -35.85 25.77 16.50
C SER A 75 -36.56 27.06 16.08
N LYS A 76 -37.08 27.13 14.85
CA LYS A 76 -37.84 28.29 14.33
C LYS A 76 -39.36 28.19 14.56
N LYS A 77 -39.83 27.15 15.25
CA LYS A 77 -41.19 27.03 15.79
C LYS A 77 -41.24 27.58 17.20
#